data_AF-A0A1J3H626-F1
#
_entry.id   AF-A0A1J3H626-F1
#
_cell.length_a   1.000
_cell.length_b   1.000
_cell.length_c   1.000
_cell.angle_alpha   90.00
_cell.angle_beta   90.00
_cell.angle_gamma   90.00
#
_symmetry.space_group_name_H-M   'P 1'
#
loop_
_entity.id
_entity.type
_entity.pdbx_description
1 polymer ?
#
loop_
_entity_poly.entity_id
_entity_poly.type
_entity_poly.pdbx_seq_one_letter_code
_entity_poly.pdbx_strand_id
1 'polypeptide(L)'
;TGRFGNGRIPTDLIAEGLGVKNTVPAYRSPFLQPKDMLTGVSFASGGSGLDPMTARIQGVIWVPDQLNDFKAYIAQLNSITGDEEKTRSIISNAVFVISAGNNDIAITYFSNPARNTRYTIFSYTSLLISWTQSFMQELYNLGARKFAVMGTLPLGCLPGASNVLGG
;
A
#
# COMPACT_ATOMS: atom_id res chain seq x y z
N THR A 1 8.55 12.27 11.37
CA THR A 1 7.44 12.07 10.41
C THR A 1 7.07 10.61 10.20
N GLY A 2 7.92 9.62 10.53
CA GLY A 2 7.63 8.19 10.34
C GLY A 2 7.66 7.70 8.88
N ARG A 3 8.00 8.57 7.93
CA ARG A 3 8.09 8.28 6.50
C ARG A 3 9.44 7.66 6.16
N PHE A 4 9.45 6.73 5.22
CA PHE A 4 10.68 6.14 4.69
C PHE A 4 11.33 7.11 3.68
N GLY A 5 12.12 8.04 4.19
CA GLY A 5 12.79 9.08 3.41
C GLY A 5 13.10 10.33 4.25
N ASN A 6 13.62 11.37 3.59
CA ASN A 6 14.01 12.63 4.21
C ASN A 6 12.89 13.70 4.19
N GLY A 7 11.66 13.35 3.78
CA GLY A 7 10.59 14.32 3.64
C GLY A 7 9.28 13.73 3.15
N ARG A 8 8.62 14.48 2.27
CA ARG A 8 7.36 14.10 1.61
C ARG A 8 7.61 12.93 0.65
N ILE A 9 6.69 11.98 0.64
CA ILE A 9 6.74 10.80 -0.22
C ILE A 9 5.86 11.01 -1.47
N PRO A 10 5.98 10.18 -2.53
CA PRO A 10 5.22 10.39 -3.77
C PRO A 10 3.72 10.57 -3.59
N THR A 11 3.09 9.87 -2.64
CA THR A 11 1.65 10.04 -2.35
C THR A 11 1.32 11.42 -1.77
N ASP A 12 2.23 12.05 -1.03
CA ASP A 12 2.06 13.43 -0.56
C ASP A 12 2.12 14.43 -1.73
N LEU A 13 2.98 14.18 -2.73
CA LEU A 13 3.09 15.02 -3.93
C LEU A 13 1.85 14.88 -4.83
N ILE A 14 1.34 13.66 -4.99
CA ILE A 14 0.09 13.40 -5.72
C ILE A 14 -1.07 14.14 -5.03
N ALA A 15 -1.19 14.02 -3.70
CA ALA A 15 -2.28 14.67 -2.96
C ALA A 15 -2.23 16.20 -3.05
N GLU A 16 -1.04 16.79 -3.03
CA GLU A 16 -0.86 18.25 -3.20
C GLU A 16 -1.16 18.68 -4.64
N GLY A 17 -0.67 17.94 -5.63
CA GLY A 17 -0.95 18.24 -7.04
C GLY A 17 -2.44 18.18 -7.39
N LEU A 18 -3.22 17.39 -6.65
CA LEU A 18 -4.68 17.32 -6.74
C LEU A 18 -5.40 18.36 -5.86
N GLY A 19 -4.67 19.22 -5.13
CA GLY A 19 -5.22 20.24 -4.24
C GLY A 19 -5.91 19.67 -2.99
N VAL A 20 -5.61 18.42 -2.61
CA VAL A 20 -6.28 17.74 -1.49
C VAL A 20 -5.63 18.09 -0.16
N LYS A 21 -4.31 17.93 -0.05
CA LYS A 21 -3.51 18.23 1.16
C LYS A 21 -2.01 18.13 0.87
N ASN A 22 -1.21 18.81 1.69
CA ASN A 22 0.26 18.79 1.57
C ASN A 22 0.86 17.44 1.98
N THR A 23 0.23 16.75 2.93
CA THR A 23 0.70 15.47 3.47
C THR A 23 -0.46 14.54 3.76
N VAL A 24 -0.37 13.29 3.33
CA VAL A 24 -1.34 12.24 3.63
C VAL A 24 -0.96 11.59 4.97
N PRO A 25 -1.81 11.67 6.02
CA PRO A 25 -1.50 11.06 7.31
C PRO A 25 -1.71 9.55 7.27
N ALA A 26 -0.95 8.82 8.08
CA ALA A 26 -1.15 7.38 8.26
C ALA A 26 -2.41 7.11 9.07
N TYR A 27 -3.22 6.13 8.65
CA TYR A 27 -4.45 5.74 9.32
C TYR A 27 -4.19 5.27 10.77
N ARG A 28 -3.11 4.53 10.99
CA ARG A 28 -2.70 4.04 12.32
C ARG A 28 -1.93 5.08 13.16
N SER A 29 -1.90 6.34 12.75
CA SER A 29 -1.25 7.40 13.54
C SER A 29 -2.07 7.70 14.80
N PRO A 30 -1.46 7.75 16.00
CA PRO A 30 -2.17 8.17 17.22
C PRO A 30 -2.58 9.65 17.19
N PHE A 31 -2.06 10.43 16.22
CA PHE A 31 -2.36 11.84 16.04
C PHE A 31 -3.41 12.11 14.94
N LEU A 32 -3.94 11.07 14.30
CA LEU A 32 -4.93 11.21 13.22
C LEU A 32 -6.19 11.92 13.74
N GLN A 33 -6.60 13.00 13.07
CA GLN A 33 -7.82 13.72 13.43
C GLN A 33 -8.99 13.27 12.54
N PRO A 34 -10.24 13.30 13.05
CA PRO A 34 -11.42 12.96 12.24
C PRO A 34 -11.53 13.74 10.92
N LYS A 35 -11.15 15.02 10.92
CA LYS A 35 -11.14 15.86 9.71
C LYS A 35 -10.16 15.40 8.64
N ASP A 36 -9.08 14.71 9.03
CA ASP A 36 -8.08 14.20 8.09
C ASP A 36 -8.65 13.04 7.27
N MET A 37 -9.55 12.27 7.88
CA MET A 37 -10.23 11.13 7.25
C MET A 37 -11.13 11.60 6.10
N LEU A 38 -11.81 12.73 6.24
CA LEU A 38 -12.68 13.28 5.18
C LEU A 38 -11.96 13.55 3.85
N THR A 39 -10.64 13.73 3.89
CA THR A 39 -9.81 14.09 2.73
C THR A 39 -8.79 12.99 2.39
N GLY A 40 -8.89 11.81 3.00
CA GLY A 40 -8.08 10.63 2.69
C GLY A 40 -6.87 10.40 3.60
N VAL A 41 -6.51 9.14 3.78
CA VAL A 41 -5.42 8.67 4.66
C VAL A 41 -4.57 7.61 3.96
N SER A 42 -3.42 7.27 4.53
CA SER A 42 -2.56 6.18 4.06
C SER A 42 -2.70 4.95 4.95
N PHE A 43 -2.97 3.80 4.33
CA PHE A 43 -2.95 2.48 4.97
C PHE A 43 -1.61 1.76 4.79
N ALA A 44 -0.67 2.36 4.05
CA ALA A 44 0.57 1.71 3.66
C ALA A 44 1.46 1.43 4.87
N SER A 45 2.10 0.26 4.87
CA SER A 45 3.14 -0.11 5.82
C SER A 45 4.46 -0.38 5.10
N GLY A 46 5.53 0.31 5.52
CA GLY A 46 6.87 0.06 5.02
C GLY A 46 7.28 -1.40 5.28
N GLY A 47 7.89 -2.06 4.31
CA GLY A 47 8.27 -3.48 4.40
C GLY A 47 7.12 -4.47 4.14
N SER A 48 5.87 -4.03 4.03
CA SER A 48 4.77 -4.93 3.67
C SER A 48 4.90 -5.46 2.23
N GLY A 49 4.22 -6.56 1.96
CA GLY A 49 4.17 -7.19 0.64
C GLY A 49 2.86 -7.95 0.43
N LEU A 50 2.65 -8.46 -0.78
CA LEU A 50 1.51 -9.31 -1.13
C LEU A 50 1.67 -10.73 -0.61
N ASP A 51 2.91 -11.24 -0.54
CA ASP A 51 3.24 -12.51 0.07
C ASP A 51 3.24 -12.37 1.61
N PRO A 52 2.49 -13.19 2.35
CA PRO A 52 2.45 -13.10 3.82
C PRO A 52 3.83 -13.33 4.45
N MET A 53 4.74 -14.05 3.77
CA MET A 53 6.11 -14.22 4.23
C MET A 53 6.87 -12.89 4.31
N THR A 54 6.62 -11.95 3.39
CA THR A 54 7.28 -10.64 3.33
C THR A 54 7.03 -9.84 4.60
N ALA A 55 5.76 -9.75 5.00
CA ALA A 55 5.37 -9.05 6.23
C ALA A 55 5.91 -9.77 7.48
N ARG A 56 5.87 -11.11 7.48
CA ARG A 56 6.35 -11.93 8.60
C ARG A 56 7.84 -11.76 8.86
N ILE A 57 8.67 -11.79 7.82
CA ILE A 57 10.14 -11.63 7.95
C ILE A 57 10.49 -10.25 8.48
N GLN A 58 9.72 -9.22 8.08
CA GLN A 58 9.98 -7.84 8.47
C GLN A 58 9.28 -7.41 9.76
N GLY A 59 8.41 -8.24 10.35
CA GLY A 59 7.69 -7.91 11.58
C GLY A 59 6.69 -6.76 11.41
N VAL A 60 6.07 -6.64 10.23
CA VAL A 60 5.13 -5.56 9.88
C VAL A 60 3.77 -6.13 9.47
N ILE A 61 2.79 -5.25 9.28
CA ILE A 61 1.46 -5.68 8.81
C ILE A 61 1.48 -6.08 7.34
N TRP A 62 0.62 -7.03 7.00
CA TRP A 62 0.49 -7.55 5.64
C TRP A 62 -0.44 -6.68 4.79
N VAL A 63 -0.38 -6.77 3.45
CA VAL A 63 -1.22 -5.95 2.56
C VAL A 63 -2.73 -6.20 2.79
N PRO A 64 -3.22 -7.45 2.93
CA PRO A 64 -4.59 -7.73 3.38
C PRO A 64 -4.98 -7.13 4.74
N ASP A 65 -4.05 -6.92 5.67
CA ASP A 65 -4.38 -6.20 6.92
C ASP A 65 -4.69 -4.73 6.65
N GLN A 66 -4.08 -4.13 5.61
CA GLN A 66 -4.39 -2.77 5.17
C GLN A 66 -5.80 -2.67 4.56
N LEU A 67 -6.32 -3.76 3.97
CA LEU A 67 -7.73 -3.84 3.56
C LEU A 67 -8.66 -3.87 4.77
N ASN A 68 -8.28 -4.56 5.84
CA ASN A 68 -9.05 -4.56 7.09
C ASN A 68 -9.06 -3.17 7.74
N ASP A 69 -7.92 -2.47 7.72
CA ASP A 69 -7.85 -1.07 8.12
C ASP A 69 -8.78 -0.19 7.26
N PHE A 70 -8.83 -0.42 5.95
CA PHE A 70 -9.76 0.32 5.07
C PHE A 70 -11.23 0.04 5.43
N LYS A 71 -11.61 -1.21 5.71
CA LYS A 71 -12.96 -1.56 6.19
C LYS A 71 -13.31 -0.82 7.50
N ALA A 72 -12.37 -0.77 8.45
CA ALA A 72 -12.53 -0.03 9.70
C ALA A 72 -12.62 1.48 9.46
N TYR A 73 -11.84 2.01 8.53
CA TYR A 73 -11.91 3.40 8.09
C TYR A 73 -13.28 3.76 7.52
N ILE A 74 -13.92 2.90 6.72
CA ILE A 74 -15.28 3.15 6.18
C ILE A 74 -16.29 3.30 7.32
N ALA A 75 -16.23 2.42 8.33
CA ALA A 75 -17.12 2.50 9.49
C ALA A 75 -16.92 3.81 10.30
N GLN A 76 -15.67 4.22 10.50
CA GLN A 76 -15.35 5.49 11.15
C GLN A 76 -15.78 6.68 10.30
N LEU A 77 -15.57 6.63 8.98
CA LEU A 77 -15.95 7.68 8.06
C LEU A 77 -17.46 7.89 8.05
N ASN A 78 -18.25 6.81 8.05
CA ASN A 78 -19.71 6.86 8.24
C ASN A 78 -20.11 7.57 9.54
N SER A 79 -19.40 7.28 10.63
CA SER A 79 -19.67 7.92 11.93
C SER A 79 -19.35 9.42 11.91
N ILE A 80 -18.32 9.83 11.16
CA ILE A 80 -17.90 11.23 11.02
C ILE A 80 -18.84 12.01 10.09
N THR A 81 -19.28 11.40 8.99
CA THR A 81 -20.17 12.05 8.02
C THR A 81 -21.60 12.11 8.52
N GLY A 82 -22.05 11.11 9.29
CA GLY A 82 -23.44 10.93 9.67
C GLY A 82 -24.36 10.60 8.48
N ASP A 83 -23.77 10.28 7.32
CA ASP A 83 -24.48 10.12 6.04
C ASP A 83 -23.72 9.11 5.16
N GLU A 84 -24.36 7.97 4.92
CA GLU A 84 -23.80 6.88 4.11
C GLU A 84 -23.63 7.26 2.62
N GLU A 85 -24.51 8.10 2.07
CA GLU A 85 -24.38 8.56 0.68
C GLU A 85 -23.16 9.48 0.54
N LYS A 86 -22.95 10.35 1.54
CA LYS A 86 -21.75 11.19 1.59
C LYS A 86 -20.48 10.34 1.72
N THR A 87 -20.48 9.32 2.56
CA THR A 87 -19.34 8.38 2.67
C THR A 87 -19.07 7.67 1.34
N ARG A 88 -20.11 7.14 0.69
CA ARG A 88 -19.99 6.50 -0.63
C ARG A 88 -19.46 7.46 -1.68
N SER A 89 -19.88 8.72 -1.65
CA SER A 89 -19.37 9.77 -2.53
C SER A 89 -17.88 10.06 -2.29
N ILE A 90 -17.44 10.15 -1.03
CA ILE A 90 -16.02 10.33 -0.68
C ILE A 90 -15.19 9.16 -1.22
N ILE A 91 -15.60 7.92 -0.95
CA ILE A 91 -14.87 6.71 -1.35
C ILE A 91 -14.81 6.58 -2.88
N SER A 92 -15.94 6.73 -3.57
CA SER A 92 -15.98 6.59 -5.03
C SER A 92 -15.21 7.69 -5.77
N ASN A 93 -15.08 8.88 -5.16
CA ASN A 93 -14.31 9.97 -5.74
C ASN A 93 -12.82 9.96 -5.37
N ALA A 94 -12.41 9.24 -4.34
CA ALA A 94 -11.03 9.12 -3.92
C ALA A 94 -10.16 8.41 -4.97
N VAL A 95 -8.87 8.76 -4.98
CA VAL A 95 -7.84 8.08 -5.79
C VAL A 95 -7.08 7.10 -4.90
N PHE A 96 -7.12 5.82 -5.27
CA PHE A 96 -6.46 4.73 -4.56
C PHE A 96 -5.09 4.49 -5.19
N VAL A 97 -4.03 4.89 -4.49
CA VAL A 97 -2.65 4.67 -4.91
C VAL A 97 -2.13 3.38 -4.29
N ILE A 98 -1.78 2.40 -5.12
CA ILE A 98 -1.33 1.07 -4.69
C ILE A 98 0.12 0.88 -5.12
N SER A 99 0.99 0.54 -4.17
CA SER A 99 2.37 0.13 -4.43
C SER A 99 2.71 -1.07 -3.55
N ALA A 100 2.82 -2.24 -4.17
CA ALA A 100 3.15 -3.50 -3.52
C ALA A 100 3.95 -4.39 -4.51
N GLY A 101 4.64 -5.42 -4.02
CA GLY A 101 5.46 -6.32 -4.85
C GLY A 101 6.97 -6.08 -4.76
N ASN A 102 7.42 -4.85 -4.48
CA ASN A 102 8.85 -4.54 -4.39
C ASN A 102 9.56 -5.36 -3.30
N ASN A 103 8.99 -5.39 -2.10
CA ASN A 103 9.54 -6.16 -0.97
C ASN A 103 9.39 -7.67 -1.20
N ASP A 104 8.31 -8.10 -1.85
CA ASP A 104 8.09 -9.51 -2.19
C ASP A 104 9.19 -10.04 -3.11
N ILE A 105 9.64 -9.24 -4.08
CA ILE A 105 10.74 -9.64 -4.96
C ILE A 105 12.09 -9.47 -4.24
N ALA A 106 12.39 -8.29 -3.71
CA ALA A 106 13.71 -7.95 -3.19
C ALA A 106 14.08 -8.74 -1.92
N ILE A 107 13.12 -8.88 -0.99
CA ILE A 107 13.37 -9.45 0.33
C ILE A 107 12.90 -10.90 0.39
N THR A 108 11.73 -11.21 -0.16
CA THR A 108 11.16 -12.55 -0.02
C THR A 108 11.62 -13.51 -1.11
N TYR A 109 11.54 -13.15 -2.39
CA TYR A 109 11.89 -14.06 -3.47
C TYR A 109 13.40 -14.34 -3.50
N PHE A 110 14.22 -13.31 -3.68
CA PHE A 110 15.65 -13.50 -3.88
C PHE A 110 16.40 -13.96 -2.64
N SER A 111 15.94 -13.59 -1.44
CA SER A 111 16.65 -13.87 -0.19
C SER A 111 16.11 -15.07 0.59
N ASN A 112 15.04 -15.74 0.11
CA ASN A 112 14.44 -16.88 0.83
C ASN A 112 14.37 -18.17 -0.04
N PRO A 113 15.10 -19.23 0.33
CA PRO A 113 15.03 -20.53 -0.31
C PRO A 113 13.61 -21.10 -0.43
N ALA A 114 12.72 -20.81 0.53
CA ALA A 114 11.33 -21.29 0.49
C ALA A 114 10.50 -20.73 -0.68
N ARG A 115 11.00 -19.70 -1.37
CA ARG A 115 10.38 -19.13 -2.57
C ARG A 115 11.20 -19.35 -3.83
N ASN A 116 12.48 -19.00 -3.87
CA ASN A 116 13.27 -19.11 -5.10
C ASN A 116 13.55 -20.56 -5.54
N THR A 117 13.51 -21.55 -4.65
CA THR A 117 13.63 -22.97 -5.03
C THR A 117 12.30 -23.56 -5.51
N ARG A 118 11.18 -22.91 -5.16
CA ARG A 118 9.83 -23.43 -5.39
C ARG A 118 9.13 -22.77 -6.59
N TYR A 119 9.53 -21.54 -6.90
CA TYR A 119 8.96 -20.74 -7.98
C TYR A 119 10.08 -20.17 -8.85
N THR A 120 9.86 -20.19 -10.17
CA THR A 120 10.62 -19.32 -11.06
C THR A 120 10.21 -17.88 -10.82
N ILE A 121 11.05 -16.92 -11.21
CA ILE A 121 10.70 -15.51 -11.03
C ILE A 121 9.39 -15.19 -11.77
N PHE A 122 9.20 -15.76 -12.96
CA PHE A 122 7.97 -15.59 -13.74
C PHE A 122 6.74 -16.10 -12.99
N SER A 123 6.76 -17.33 -12.45
CA SER A 123 5.60 -17.86 -11.73
C SER A 123 5.34 -17.13 -10.41
N TYR A 124 6.39 -16.66 -9.73
CA TYR A 124 6.24 -15.82 -8.54
C TYR A 124 5.61 -14.47 -8.87
N THR A 125 6.06 -13.78 -9.93
CA THR A 125 5.44 -12.52 -10.35
C THR A 125 4.00 -12.69 -10.82
N SER A 126 3.65 -13.82 -11.45
CA SER A 126 2.26 -14.15 -11.78
C SER A 126 1.39 -14.31 -10.54
N LEU A 127 1.91 -14.88 -9.44
CA LEU A 127 1.21 -14.92 -8.15
C LEU A 127 1.00 -13.51 -7.58
N LEU A 128 2.02 -12.65 -7.62
CA LEU A 128 1.88 -11.26 -7.18
C LEU A 128 0.80 -10.50 -7.96
N ILE A 129 0.73 -10.71 -9.28
CA ILE A 129 -0.34 -10.14 -10.11
C ILE A 129 -1.71 -10.66 -9.67
N SER A 130 -1.86 -11.96 -9.46
CA SER A 130 -3.12 -12.56 -9.00
C SER A 130 -3.56 -12.00 -7.64
N TRP A 131 -2.66 -11.90 -6.66
CA TRP A 131 -2.97 -11.30 -5.37
C TRP A 131 -3.31 -9.82 -5.46
N THR A 132 -2.62 -9.07 -6.33
CA THR A 132 -2.96 -7.67 -6.60
C THR A 132 -4.35 -7.52 -7.19
N GLN A 133 -4.71 -8.38 -8.15
CA GLN A 133 -6.05 -8.41 -8.75
C GLN A 133 -7.13 -8.69 -7.70
N SER A 134 -6.93 -9.70 -6.85
CA SER A 134 -7.86 -10.00 -5.75
C SER A 134 -8.00 -8.83 -4.77
N PHE A 135 -6.88 -8.21 -4.38
CA PHE A 135 -6.89 -7.05 -3.49
C PHE A 135 -7.63 -5.85 -4.10
N MET A 136 -7.41 -5.57 -5.38
CA MET A 136 -8.13 -4.51 -6.10
C MET A 136 -9.63 -4.82 -6.23
N GLN A 137 -10.00 -6.08 -6.46
CA GLN A 137 -11.39 -6.50 -6.52
C GLN A 137 -12.10 -6.27 -5.19
N GLU A 138 -11.45 -6.59 -4.06
CA GLU A 138 -11.99 -6.30 -2.73
C GLU A 138 -12.19 -4.79 -2.51
N LEU A 139 -11.20 -3.96 -2.86
CA LEU A 139 -11.35 -2.50 -2.80
C LEU A 139 -12.51 -2.00 -3.67
N TYR A 140 -12.65 -2.54 -4.87
CA TYR A 140 -13.74 -2.19 -5.79
C TYR A 140 -15.10 -2.56 -5.20
N ASN A 141 -15.22 -3.74 -4.59
CA ASN A 141 -16.43 -4.19 -3.91
C ASN A 141 -16.79 -3.26 -2.72
N LEU A 142 -15.80 -2.62 -2.10
CA LEU A 142 -15.97 -1.63 -1.03
C LEU A 142 -16.22 -0.19 -1.54
N GLY A 143 -16.33 0.01 -2.86
CA GLY A 143 -16.71 1.30 -3.45
C GLY A 143 -15.58 2.08 -4.10
N ALA A 144 -14.33 1.60 -4.07
CA ALA A 144 -13.21 2.26 -4.76
C ALA A 144 -13.41 2.25 -6.29
N ARG A 145 -13.11 3.35 -6.97
CA ARG A 145 -13.33 3.48 -8.44
C ARG A 145 -12.13 4.00 -9.23
N LYS A 146 -11.25 4.80 -8.62
CA LYS A 146 -10.11 5.41 -9.30
C LYS A 146 -8.83 4.81 -8.72
N PHE A 147 -8.06 4.10 -9.55
CA PHE A 147 -6.86 3.39 -9.11
C PHE A 147 -5.62 3.90 -9.84
N ALA A 148 -4.54 4.12 -9.10
CA ALA A 148 -3.19 4.30 -9.60
C ALA A 148 -2.33 3.15 -9.07
N VAL A 149 -2.04 2.18 -9.93
CA VAL A 149 -1.28 0.97 -9.55
C VAL A 149 0.16 1.13 -10.02
N MET A 150 1.09 1.17 -9.07
CA MET A 150 2.51 1.38 -9.34
C MET A 150 3.18 0.05 -9.69
N GLY A 151 4.01 0.09 -10.73
CA GLY A 151 4.91 -1.02 -11.05
C GLY A 151 6.03 -1.20 -10.03
N THR A 152 6.78 -2.29 -10.16
CA THR A 152 7.98 -2.52 -9.37
C THR A 152 9.10 -1.57 -9.80
N LEU A 153 9.94 -1.21 -8.85
CA LEU A 153 11.13 -0.40 -9.08
C LEU A 153 12.18 -1.23 -9.83
N PRO A 154 13.17 -0.59 -10.49
CA PRO A 154 14.35 -1.28 -11.00
C PRO A 154 15.22 -1.75 -9.82
N LEU A 155 14.83 -2.85 -9.18
CA LEU A 155 15.39 -3.31 -7.90
C LEU A 155 16.91 -3.58 -7.95
N GLY A 156 17.44 -3.97 -9.12
CA GLY A 156 18.88 -4.16 -9.33
C GLY A 156 19.71 -2.87 -9.26
N CYS A 157 19.08 -1.70 -9.42
CA CYS A 157 19.73 -0.39 -9.34
C CYS A 157 19.71 0.20 -7.92
N LEU A 158 19.12 -0.51 -6.95
CA LEU A 158 19.11 -0.04 -5.57
C LEU A 158 20.49 -0.27 -4.94
N PRO A 159 21.00 0.67 -4.12
CA PRO A 159 22.31 0.51 -3.46
C PRO A 159 22.45 -0.80 -2.67
N GLY A 160 21.36 -1.27 -2.06
CA GLY A 160 21.32 -2.55 -1.33
C GLY A 160 21.52 -3.78 -2.22
N ALA A 161 21.15 -3.72 -3.50
CA ALA A 161 21.38 -4.80 -4.46
C ALA A 161 22.81 -4.76 -5.04
N SER A 162 23.34 -3.55 -5.30
CA SER A 162 24.69 -3.36 -5.85
C SER A 162 25.80 -3.84 -4.90
N ASN A 163 25.61 -3.66 -3.58
CA ASN A 163 26.59 -4.11 -2.58
C ASN A 163 26.64 -5.64 -2.40
N VAL A 164 25.58 -6.36 -2.78
CA VAL A 164 25.48 -7.84 -2.63
C VAL A 164 26.00 -8.58 -3.86
N LEU A 165 25.91 -7.96 -5.05
CA LEU A 165 26.31 -8.58 -6.32
C LEU A 165 27.67 -8.13 -6.85
N GLY A 166 28.38 -7.27 -6.11
CA GLY A 166 29.73 -6.80 -6.49
C GLY A 166 29.69 -5.95 -7.75
N GLY A 167 29.31 -4.68 -7.60
CA GLY A 167 29.62 -3.65 -8.61
C GLY A 167 31.07 -3.19 -8.49
#